data_AF-A0A7K5DSI3-F1
#
_entry.id   AF-A0A7K5DSI3-F1
#
_cell.length_a   1.000
_cell.length_b   1.000
_cell.length_c   1.000
_cell.angle_alpha   90.00
_cell.angle_beta   90.00
_cell.angle_gamma   90.00
#
_symmetry.space_group_name_H-M   'P 1'
#
loop_
_entity.id
_entity.type
_entity.pdbx_description
1 polymer ?
#
loop_
_entity_poly.entity_id
_entity_poly.type
_entity_poly.pdbx_seq_one_letter_code
_entity_poly.pdbx_strand_id
1 'polypeptide(L)'
;VLFLFCAALTEHKILFLSSSYQRLTDACRALLALMFPLKYSFTYVPILPAQLLEVLSTPTPFIIGVHSIFQSETQELLDVVIADLDGGTVNVPECVHISLLPEPLLQQTREALSMV
;
A
#
# COMPACT_ATOMS: atom_id res chain seq x y z
N VAL A 1 -9.22 -0.82 -0.27
CA VAL A 1 -8.73 -1.90 -1.17
C VAL A 1 -8.50 -1.40 -2.60
N LEU A 2 -9.53 -1.00 -3.36
CA LEU A 2 -9.38 -0.60 -4.79
C LEU A 2 -8.31 0.46 -5.04
N PHE A 3 -8.21 1.44 -4.14
CA PHE A 3 -7.22 2.50 -4.26
C PHE A 3 -5.78 1.96 -4.19
N LEU A 4 -5.50 1.05 -3.23
CA LEU A 4 -4.19 0.40 -3.09
C LEU A 4 -3.87 -0.51 -4.27
N PHE A 5 -4.89 -1.19 -4.81
CA PHE A 5 -4.76 -1.96 -6.03
C PHE A 5 -4.34 -1.08 -7.21
N CYS A 6 -5.03 0.05 -7.44
CA CYS A 6 -4.65 1.00 -8.49
C CYS A 6 -3.24 1.55 -8.24
N ALA A 7 -2.91 1.92 -7.00
CA ALA A 7 -1.59 2.41 -6.64
C ALA A 7 -0.47 1.40 -6.97
N ALA A 8 -0.72 0.11 -6.77
CA ALA A 8 0.23 -0.95 -7.08
C ALA A 8 0.39 -1.16 -8.60
N LEU A 9 -0.72 -1.07 -9.34
CA LEU A 9 -0.72 -1.16 -10.81
C LEU A 9 -0.02 0.05 -11.47
N THR A 10 -0.08 1.22 -10.84
CA THR A 10 0.61 2.44 -11.30
C THR A 10 1.96 2.66 -10.61
N GLU A 11 2.52 1.59 -10.01
CA GLU A 11 3.90 1.54 -9.53
C GLU A 11 4.23 2.61 -8.46
N HIS A 12 3.31 2.91 -7.54
CA HIS A 12 3.61 3.80 -6.40
C HIS A 12 4.26 3.07 -5.23
N LYS A 13 4.87 3.85 -4.33
CA LYS A 13 5.33 3.39 -3.02
C LYS A 13 4.13 3.21 -2.09
N ILE A 14 3.94 2.00 -1.59
CA ILE A 14 2.84 1.64 -0.71
C ILE A 14 3.41 1.13 0.61
N LEU A 15 3.03 1.80 1.69
CA LEU A 15 3.38 1.42 3.05
C LEU A 15 2.11 0.97 3.78
N PHE A 16 2.14 -0.24 4.33
CA PHE A 16 1.16 -0.71 5.29
C PHE A 16 1.66 -0.44 6.71
N LEU A 17 0.83 0.18 7.55
CA LEU A 17 1.14 0.48 8.93
C LEU A 17 0.20 -0.30 9.86
N SER A 18 0.74 -1.00 10.85
CA SER A 18 -0.05 -1.73 11.86
C SER A 18 0.79 -2.13 13.06
N SER A 19 0.17 -2.25 14.22
CA SER A 19 0.72 -2.91 15.41
C SER A 19 0.77 -4.44 15.30
N SER A 20 0.10 -5.03 14.30
CA SER A 20 0.07 -6.48 14.08
C SER A 20 0.91 -6.88 12.87
N TYR A 21 2.01 -7.60 13.12
CA TYR A 21 2.85 -8.19 12.07
C TYR A 21 2.07 -9.13 11.14
N GLN A 22 1.06 -9.82 11.66
CA GLN A 22 0.20 -10.67 10.85
C GLN A 22 -0.62 -9.83 9.87
N ARG A 23 -1.25 -8.74 10.33
CA ARG A 23 -2.01 -7.83 9.43
C ARG A 23 -1.12 -7.23 8.35
N LEU A 24 0.11 -6.83 8.68
CA LEU A 24 1.09 -6.34 7.70
C LEU A 24 1.38 -7.38 6.62
N THR A 25 1.69 -8.61 7.05
CA THR A 25 2.02 -9.71 6.14
C THR A 25 0.84 -10.07 5.24
N ASP A 26 -0.34 -10.22 5.82
CA ASP A 26 -1.56 -10.59 5.10
C ASP A 26 -1.98 -9.50 4.13
N ALA A 27 -1.93 -8.22 4.52
CA ALA A 27 -2.28 -7.11 3.64
C ALA A 27 -1.32 -6.98 2.44
N CYS A 28 0.00 -7.06 2.69
CA CYS A 28 0.99 -7.04 1.62
C CYS A 28 0.78 -8.20 0.63
N ARG A 29 0.57 -9.41 1.15
CA ARG A 29 0.32 -10.60 0.33
C ARG A 29 -1.01 -10.53 -0.43
N ALA A 30 -2.07 -10.04 0.22
CA ALA A 30 -3.38 -9.87 -0.42
C ALA A 30 -3.30 -8.89 -1.59
N LEU A 31 -2.57 -7.78 -1.44
CA LEU A 31 -2.36 -6.83 -2.52
C LEU A 31 -1.66 -7.47 -3.73
N LEU A 32 -0.60 -8.27 -3.49
CA LEU A 32 0.04 -9.03 -4.56
C LEU A 32 -0.91 -10.05 -5.21
N ALA A 33 -1.72 -10.75 -4.41
CA ALA A 33 -2.68 -11.72 -4.92
C ALA A 33 -3.74 -11.07 -5.82
N LEU A 34 -4.20 -9.87 -5.48
CA LEU A 34 -5.13 -9.09 -6.30
C LEU A 34 -4.54 -8.72 -7.67
N MET A 35 -3.21 -8.63 -7.78
CA MET A 35 -2.53 -8.31 -9.05
C MET A 35 -2.46 -9.49 -10.02
N PHE A 36 -2.82 -10.72 -9.62
CA PHE A 36 -2.79 -11.86 -10.54
C PHE A 36 -3.59 -11.57 -11.83
N PRO A 37 -3.04 -11.87 -13.04
CA PRO A 37 -1.82 -12.61 -13.32
C PRO A 37 -0.53 -11.77 -13.43
N LEU A 38 -0.61 -10.46 -13.15
CA LEU A 38 0.53 -9.55 -13.18
C LEU A 38 1.51 -9.88 -12.05
N LYS A 39 2.80 -9.67 -12.32
CA LYS A 39 3.89 -9.90 -11.36
C LYS A 39 4.44 -8.56 -10.87
N TYR A 40 4.34 -8.33 -9.58
CA TYR A 40 5.06 -7.23 -8.95
C TYR A 40 6.57 -7.51 -8.99
N SER A 41 7.35 -6.55 -9.48
CA SER A 41 8.78 -6.74 -9.75
C SER A 41 9.70 -5.81 -8.94
N PHE A 42 9.12 -4.96 -8.08
CA PHE A 42 9.87 -4.03 -7.24
C PHE A 42 10.05 -4.57 -5.81
N THR A 43 10.58 -3.73 -4.92
CA THR A 43 10.86 -4.08 -3.52
C THR A 43 9.59 -4.50 -2.78
N TYR A 44 9.60 -5.72 -2.25
CA TYR A 44 8.52 -6.27 -1.44
C TYR A 44 9.06 -6.73 -0.08
N VAL A 45 8.68 -6.01 0.99
CA VAL A 45 9.15 -6.30 2.36
C VAL A 45 7.96 -6.22 3.32
N PRO A 46 7.24 -7.33 3.55
CA PRO A 46 6.00 -7.31 4.36
C PRO A 46 6.18 -6.89 5.81
N ILE A 47 7.40 -7.01 6.34
CA ILE A 47 7.79 -6.53 7.66
C ILE A 47 9.19 -5.93 7.52
N LEU A 48 9.29 -4.61 7.61
CA LEU A 48 10.56 -3.89 7.58
C LEU A 48 11.18 -3.83 9.00
N PRO A 49 12.40 -4.33 9.19
CA PRO A 49 13.15 -4.13 10.43
C PRO A 49 13.47 -2.65 10.66
N ALA A 50 13.50 -2.22 11.93
CA ALA A 50 13.76 -0.84 12.33
C ALA A 50 15.08 -0.26 11.75
N GLN A 51 16.11 -1.10 11.64
CA GLN A 51 17.43 -0.72 11.14
C GLN A 51 17.43 -0.33 9.66
N LEU A 52 16.35 -0.66 8.92
CA LEU A 52 16.23 -0.44 7.48
C LEU A 52 15.17 0.62 7.14
N LEU A 53 14.72 1.44 8.11
CA LEU A 53 13.74 2.51 7.85
C LEU A 53 14.18 3.49 6.77
N GLU A 54 15.50 3.67 6.56
CA GLU A 54 16.05 4.49 5.47
C GLU A 54 15.61 4.03 4.07
N VAL A 55 15.24 2.74 3.90
CA VAL A 55 14.74 2.20 2.62
C VAL A 55 13.45 2.89 2.18
N LEU A 56 12.66 3.43 3.12
CA LEU A 56 11.42 4.13 2.81
C LEU A 56 11.63 5.40 1.98
N SER A 57 12.83 5.99 2.03
CA SER A 57 13.20 7.17 1.24
C SER A 57 13.75 6.84 -0.15
N THR A 58 13.86 5.55 -0.52
CA THR A 58 14.35 5.15 -1.85
C THR A 58 13.45 5.67 -2.96
N PRO A 59 13.99 6.03 -4.15
CA PRO A 59 13.18 6.59 -5.24
C PRO A 59 12.34 5.54 -5.98
N THR A 60 12.63 4.25 -5.79
CA THR A 60 11.96 3.16 -6.48
C THR A 60 10.63 2.79 -5.83
N PRO A 61 9.65 2.28 -6.59
CA PRO A 61 8.41 1.74 -6.04
C PRO A 61 8.68 0.63 -5.01
N PHE A 62 7.78 0.48 -4.05
CA PHE A 62 7.83 -0.61 -3.08
C PHE A 62 6.45 -0.95 -2.51
N ILE A 63 6.33 -2.16 -1.97
CA ILE A 63 5.26 -2.57 -1.05
C ILE A 63 5.93 -3.01 0.25
N ILE A 64 5.75 -2.24 1.31
CA ILE A 64 6.42 -2.47 2.59
C ILE A 64 5.42 -2.42 3.75
N GLY A 65 5.57 -3.31 4.73
CA GLY A 65 4.86 -3.23 6.00
C GLY A 65 5.76 -2.72 7.12
N VAL A 66 5.29 -1.75 7.90
CA VAL A 66 6.01 -1.13 9.02
C VAL A 66 5.17 -1.22 10.29
N HIS A 67 5.82 -1.53 11.41
CA HIS A 67 5.16 -1.54 12.70
C HIS A 67 4.73 -0.12 13.11
N SER A 68 3.53 0.05 13.66
CA SER A 68 2.97 1.38 13.98
C SER A 68 3.76 2.18 15.03
N ILE A 69 4.71 1.55 15.73
CA ILE A 69 5.65 2.25 16.61
C ILE A 69 6.50 3.31 15.87
N PHE A 70 6.72 3.14 14.57
CA PHE A 70 7.49 4.05 13.72
C PHE A 70 6.60 5.02 12.94
N GLN A 71 5.35 5.25 13.39
CA GLN A 71 4.39 6.10 12.69
C GLN A 71 4.94 7.52 12.48
N SER A 72 5.61 8.09 13.49
CA SER A 72 6.22 9.43 13.40
C SER A 72 7.17 9.55 12.21
N GLU A 73 8.06 8.58 12.03
CA GLU A 73 9.04 8.53 10.95
C GLU A 73 8.37 8.35 9.60
N THR A 74 7.26 7.58 9.53
CA THR A 74 6.53 7.40 8.27
C THR A 74 5.74 8.64 7.83
N GLN A 75 5.34 9.53 8.75
CA GLN A 75 4.59 10.74 8.43
C GLN A 75 5.44 11.80 7.71
N GLU A 76 6.77 11.70 7.79
CA GLU A 76 7.70 12.59 7.08
C GLU A 76 7.85 12.22 5.59
N LEU A 77 7.32 11.07 5.16
CA LEU A 77 7.42 10.59 3.78
C LEU A 77 6.44 11.33 2.87
N LEU A 78 6.97 12.06 1.90
CA LEU A 78 6.18 12.95 1.04
C LEU A 78 5.63 12.26 -0.22
N ASP A 79 6.09 11.06 -0.57
CA ASP A 79 5.74 10.38 -1.82
C ASP A 79 5.28 8.93 -1.64
N VAL A 80 4.86 8.58 -0.41
CA VAL A 80 4.45 7.23 -0.02
C VAL A 80 2.97 7.20 0.32
N VAL A 81 2.23 6.27 -0.30
CA VAL A 81 0.83 6.00 0.04
C VAL A 81 0.81 5.14 1.30
N ILE A 82 0.22 5.65 2.38
CA ILE A 82 0.22 4.98 3.69
C ILE A 82 -1.16 4.42 3.98
N ALA A 83 -1.27 3.10 4.10
CA ALA A 83 -2.46 2.40 4.55
C ALA A 83 -2.31 2.03 6.04
N ASP A 84 -2.98 2.78 6.91
CA ASP A 84 -3.09 2.45 8.33
C ASP A 84 -4.17 1.39 8.53
N LEU A 85 -3.74 0.17 8.82
CA LEU A 85 -4.61 -0.99 9.03
C LEU A 85 -5.26 -1.00 10.42
N ASP A 86 -4.73 -0.22 11.38
CA ASP A 86 -5.27 -0.13 12.72
C ASP A 86 -6.36 0.95 12.79
N GLY A 87 -6.12 2.09 12.16
CA GLY A 87 -7.07 3.19 12.03
C GLY A 87 -8.07 3.04 10.87
N GLY A 88 -7.80 2.14 9.91
CA GLY A 88 -8.66 1.91 8.76
C GLY A 88 -8.63 3.04 7.72
N THR A 89 -7.49 3.75 7.61
CA THR A 89 -7.35 4.92 6.72
C THR A 89 -6.30 4.69 5.63
N VAL A 90 -6.42 5.43 4.53
CA VAL A 90 -5.40 5.49 3.48
C VAL A 90 -5.05 6.96 3.26
N ASN A 91 -3.80 7.32 3.54
CA ASN A 91 -3.25 8.64 3.28
C ASN A 91 -2.50 8.64 1.95
N VAL A 92 -2.78 9.65 1.13
CA VAL A 92 -2.21 9.83 -0.19
C VAL A 92 -1.58 11.22 -0.21
N PRO A 93 -0.25 11.32 -0.39
CA PRO A 93 0.40 12.62 -0.45
C PRO A 93 -0.10 13.44 -1.63
N GLU A 94 -0.14 14.77 -1.47
CA GLU A 94 -0.67 15.69 -2.50
C GLU A 94 0.06 15.61 -3.84
N CYS A 95 1.35 15.25 -3.82
CA CYS A 95 2.17 15.10 -5.03
C CYS A 95 1.98 13.74 -5.73
N VAL A 96 1.22 12.82 -5.14
CA VAL A 96 0.98 11.48 -5.68
C VAL A 96 -0.38 11.45 -6.37
N HIS A 97 -0.37 11.30 -7.69
CA HIS A 97 -1.60 11.11 -8.47
C HIS A 97 -1.76 9.64 -8.87
N ILE A 98 -2.83 9.01 -8.37
CA ILE A 98 -3.14 7.61 -8.67
C ILE A 98 -4.30 7.58 -9.67
N SER A 99 -4.02 7.06 -10.86
CA SER A 99 -5.06 6.80 -11.86
C SER A 99 -5.93 5.64 -11.40
N LEU A 100 -7.22 5.90 -11.22
CA LEU A 100 -8.20 4.87 -10.90
C LEU A 100 -8.57 4.06 -12.15
N LEU A 101 -9.25 2.93 -11.92
CA LEU A 101 -9.87 2.17 -13.00
C LEU A 101 -10.80 3.07 -13.83
N PRO A 102 -10.81 2.94 -15.16
CA PRO A 102 -11.76 3.67 -15.99
C PRO A 102 -13.18 3.13 -15.77
N GLU A 103 -14.18 3.98 -16.01
CA GLU A 103 -15.56 3.52 -16.05
C GLU A 103 -15.81 2.63 -17.29
N PRO A 104 -16.67 1.60 -17.21
CA PRO A 104 -17.55 1.25 -16.08
C PRO A 104 -16.92 0.33 -15.03
N LEU A 105 -15.64 -0.03 -15.18
CA LEU A 105 -14.98 -1.05 -14.35
C LEU A 105 -14.88 -0.61 -12.89
N LEU A 106 -14.64 0.68 -12.63
CA LEU A 106 -14.57 1.21 -11.28
C LEU A 106 -15.89 1.01 -10.53
N GLN A 107 -17.02 1.42 -11.13
CA GLN A 107 -18.32 1.26 -10.52
C GLN A 107 -18.68 -0.21 -10.30
N GLN A 108 -18.52 -1.06 -11.33
CA GLN A 108 -18.81 -2.48 -11.23
C GLN A 108 -18.00 -3.18 -10.13
N THR A 109 -16.71 -2.85 -10.01
CA THR A 109 -15.84 -3.46 -9.00
C THR A 109 -16.21 -2.98 -7.58
N ARG A 110 -16.59 -1.70 -7.43
CA ARG A 110 -17.09 -1.17 -6.15
C ARG A 110 -18.37 -1.87 -5.71
N GLU A 111 -19.33 -2.02 -6.62
CA GLU A 111 -20.59 -2.71 -6.34
C GLU A 111 -20.34 -4.16 -5.94
N ALA A 112 -19.53 -4.90 -6.71
CA ALA A 112 -19.19 -6.29 -6.41
C ALA A 112 -18.52 -6.46 -5.03
N LEU A 113 -17.61 -5.55 -4.64
CA LEU A 113 -16.93 -5.60 -3.34
C LEU A 113 -17.84 -5.23 -2.17
N SER A 114 -18.92 -4.47 -2.40
CA SER A 114 -19.87 -4.08 -1.35
C SER A 114 -20.84 -5.21 -0.95
N MET A 115 -20.90 -6.28 -1.75
CA MET A 115 -21.78 -7.43 -1.52
C MET A 115 -21.13 -8.54 -0.67
N VAL A 116 -19.89 -8.33 -0.22
CA VAL A 116 -19.08 -9.26 0.58
C VAL A 116 -18.90 -8.69 1.99
#